data_AF-A0A7X3IJ88-F1
#
_entry.id   AF-A0A7X3IJ88-F1
#
_cell.length_a   1.000
_cell.length_b   1.000
_cell.length_c   1.000
_cell.angle_alpha   90.00
_cell.angle_beta   90.00
_cell.angle_gamma   90.00
#
_symmetry.space_group_name_H-M   'P 1'
#
loop_
_entity.id
_entity.type
_entity.pdbx_description
1 polymer ?
#
loop_
_entity_poly.entity_id
_entity_poly.type
_entity_poly.pdbx_seq_one_letter_code
_entity_poly.pdbx_strand_id
1 'polypeptide(L)'
;MAIRKDKMQSVVAGNIESVVLAADTQNGQVVTLGSPVVGERELVNGVAPTDVVTQEIVIISSPEIVYEAGKGILDFVNKAGKPARADHFTVGDNVTVTDDVIDGTSVVDKFLIPVNGKTKLAHANDLTGGTRFAAVVIGKGKVYGQPATTFRVVQA
;
A
#
# COMPACT_ATOMS: atom_id res chain seq x y z
N MET A 1 -1.97 2.53 -11.61
CA MET A 1 -2.80 1.74 -10.67
C MET A 1 -3.45 2.68 -9.67
N ALA A 2 -4.57 2.25 -9.05
CA ALA A 2 -5.37 3.07 -8.16
C ALA A 2 -5.70 2.38 -6.83
N ILE A 3 -5.92 3.19 -5.79
CA ILE A 3 -6.32 2.76 -4.45
C ILE A 3 -7.61 3.46 -4.01
N ARG A 4 -8.50 2.74 -3.32
CA ARG A 4 -9.64 3.30 -2.59
C ARG A 4 -9.55 2.97 -1.10
N LYS A 5 -9.67 4.00 -0.28
CA LYS A 5 -9.73 3.89 1.19
C LYS A 5 -11.18 3.67 1.63
N ASP A 6 -11.72 2.47 1.36
CA ASP A 6 -13.16 2.21 1.52
C ASP A 6 -13.62 2.32 2.98
N LYS A 7 -12.78 1.86 3.91
CA LYS A 7 -12.96 2.05 5.35
C LYS A 7 -11.58 2.00 6.01
N MET A 8 -10.90 3.14 6.10
CA MET A 8 -9.65 3.22 6.84
C MET A 8 -9.83 4.09 8.07
N GLN A 9 -9.45 3.56 9.23
CA GLN A 9 -9.49 4.31 10.46
C GLN A 9 -8.52 5.48 10.39
N SER A 10 -9.01 6.66 10.77
CA SER A 10 -8.17 7.82 11.05
C SER A 10 -8.22 8.05 12.55
N VAL A 11 -7.13 7.77 13.25
CA VAL A 11 -7.04 8.01 14.70
C VAL A 11 -6.83 9.51 14.95
N VAL A 12 -7.17 9.98 16.16
CA VAL A 12 -6.94 11.34 16.68
C VAL A 12 -5.43 11.63 16.80
N ALA A 13 -4.73 11.71 15.66
CA ALA A 13 -3.34 12.14 15.48
C ALA A 13 -2.89 12.08 13.99
N GLY A 14 -3.74 11.66 13.05
CA GLY A 14 -3.34 11.47 11.66
C GLY A 14 -2.75 10.09 11.43
N ASN A 15 -3.26 9.38 10.42
CA ASN A 15 -2.83 8.03 10.05
C ASN A 15 -2.00 8.07 8.76
N ILE A 16 -1.43 9.25 8.44
CA ILE A 16 -0.82 9.58 7.15
C ILE A 16 0.62 10.02 7.40
N GLU A 17 1.55 9.48 6.61
CA GLU A 17 2.94 9.89 6.60
C GLU A 17 3.40 10.48 5.28
N SER A 18 4.37 11.39 5.37
CA SER A 18 5.10 11.90 4.20
C SER A 18 6.32 11.03 3.95
N VAL A 19 6.37 10.36 2.81
CA VAL A 19 7.47 9.46 2.46
C VAL A 19 8.17 9.90 1.18
N VAL A 20 9.47 9.61 1.06
CA VAL A 20 10.21 9.70 -0.21
C VAL A 20 10.65 8.30 -0.63
N LEU A 21 10.51 8.00 -1.92
CA LEU A 21 10.76 6.66 -2.48
C LEU A 21 11.99 6.72 -3.40
N ALA A 22 12.82 5.69 -3.34
CA ALA A 22 14.03 5.60 -4.17
C ALA A 22 13.73 5.26 -5.64
N ALA A 23 12.52 4.78 -5.95
CA ALA A 23 12.08 4.41 -7.28
C ALA A 23 10.63 4.87 -7.52
N ASP A 24 10.25 4.98 -8.79
CA ASP A 24 8.87 5.23 -9.19
C ASP A 24 7.97 4.14 -8.59
N THR A 25 6.99 4.56 -7.81
CA THR A 25 6.11 3.68 -7.02
C THR A 25 4.68 4.08 -7.27
N GLN A 26 3.80 3.09 -7.37
CA GLN A 26 2.41 3.34 -7.69
C GLN A 26 1.54 3.33 -6.38
N ASN A 27 0.30 3.83 -6.41
CA ASN A 27 -0.64 3.85 -5.28
C ASN A 27 -1.34 2.51 -4.96
N GLY A 28 -1.08 1.94 -3.79
CA GLY A 28 -1.55 0.60 -3.42
C GLY A 28 -0.42 -0.40 -3.21
N GLN A 29 0.81 -0.01 -3.57
CA GLN A 29 2.03 -0.69 -3.12
C GLN A 29 2.28 -0.37 -1.66
N VAL A 30 2.96 -1.28 -0.99
CA VAL A 30 3.30 -1.20 0.43
C VAL A 30 4.79 -0.98 0.64
N VAL A 31 5.13 -0.28 1.71
CA VAL A 31 6.50 -0.02 2.14
C VAL A 31 6.57 -0.07 3.67
N THR A 32 7.78 -0.02 4.21
CA THR A 32 8.04 0.25 5.63
C THR A 32 8.63 1.66 5.77
N LEU A 33 8.45 2.27 6.93
CA LEU A 33 9.06 3.56 7.26
C LEU A 33 10.55 3.35 7.61
N GLY A 34 11.42 4.07 6.91
CA GLY A 34 12.87 4.09 7.11
C GLY A 34 13.33 5.30 7.91
N SER A 35 14.59 5.67 7.72
CA SER A 35 15.18 6.84 8.38
C SER A 35 14.55 8.16 7.92
N PRO A 36 14.55 9.20 8.77
CA PRO A 36 14.23 10.57 8.36
C PRO A 36 15.14 11.06 7.23
N VAL A 37 14.60 11.91 6.35
CA VAL A 37 15.37 12.59 5.31
C VAL A 37 16.13 13.75 5.92
N VAL A 38 17.44 13.80 5.68
CA VAL A 38 18.31 14.85 6.24
C VAL A 38 17.86 16.22 5.75
N GLY A 39 17.65 17.14 6.70
CA GLY A 39 17.21 18.51 6.41
C GLY A 39 15.70 18.70 6.31
N GLU A 40 14.92 17.61 6.38
CA GLU A 40 13.45 17.65 6.35
C GLU A 40 12.88 17.35 7.74
N ARG A 41 11.75 17.99 8.08
CA ARG A 41 11.12 17.83 9.40
C ARG A 41 10.26 16.57 9.52
N GLU A 42 9.44 16.32 8.51
CA GLU A 42 8.35 15.32 8.54
C GLU A 42 8.44 14.33 7.37
N LEU A 43 9.56 14.31 6.64
CA LEU A 43 9.76 13.43 5.50
C LEU A 43 10.66 12.26 5.91
N VAL A 44 10.18 11.03 5.69
CA VAL A 44 10.94 9.80 5.96
C VAL A 44 11.14 8.98 4.69
N ASN A 45 12.16 8.13 4.67
CA ASN A 45 12.37 7.23 3.54
C ASN A 45 11.33 6.10 3.55
N GLY A 46 10.60 5.89 2.45
CA GLY A 46 9.81 4.68 2.22
C GLY A 46 10.70 3.62 1.60
N VAL A 47 10.81 2.45 2.23
CA VAL A 47 11.68 1.36 1.77
C VAL A 47 10.90 0.05 1.65
N ALA A 48 11.36 -0.84 0.77
CA ALA A 48 10.79 -2.19 0.73
C ALA A 48 11.02 -2.89 2.09
N PRO A 49 10.07 -3.69 2.59
CA PRO A 49 10.23 -4.40 3.84
C PRO A 49 11.48 -5.28 3.83
N THR A 50 12.24 -5.31 4.92
CA THR A 50 13.41 -6.19 5.10
C THR A 50 13.19 -7.24 6.19
N ASP A 51 12.28 -6.96 7.11
CA ASP A 51 11.83 -7.89 8.15
C ASP A 51 10.31 -7.76 8.34
N VAL A 52 9.58 -8.55 7.55
CA VAL A 52 8.11 -8.62 7.59
C VAL A 52 7.51 -9.14 8.91
N VAL A 53 8.31 -9.68 9.82
CA VAL A 53 7.82 -10.18 11.12
C VAL A 53 7.75 -9.07 12.16
N THR A 54 8.57 -8.02 12.02
CA THR A 54 8.69 -6.96 13.03
C THR A 54 8.31 -5.58 12.51
N GLN A 55 8.55 -5.31 11.22
CA GLN A 55 8.35 -3.99 10.62
C GLN A 55 6.88 -3.72 10.33
N GLU A 56 6.46 -2.51 10.67
CA GLU A 56 5.14 -2.00 10.30
C GLU A 56 5.04 -1.75 8.80
N ILE A 57 3.94 -2.22 8.21
CA ILE A 57 3.65 -2.04 6.80
C ILE A 57 2.69 -0.85 6.64
N VAL A 58 3.04 0.07 5.75
CA VAL A 58 2.20 1.20 5.33
C VAL A 58 1.89 1.11 3.84
N ILE A 59 0.79 1.70 3.39
CA ILE A 59 0.35 1.66 1.99
C ILE A 59 0.48 3.03 1.34
N ILE A 60 1.01 3.07 0.12
CA ILE A 60 1.13 4.31 -0.65
C ILE A 60 -0.23 4.72 -1.19
N SER A 61 -0.62 5.97 -0.93
CA SER A 61 -1.96 6.49 -1.20
C SER A 61 -1.96 8.00 -1.49
N SER A 62 -1.09 8.45 -2.39
CA SER A 62 -1.03 9.86 -2.75
C SER A 62 -2.28 10.31 -3.50
N PRO A 63 -2.69 11.58 -3.41
CA PRO A 63 -3.72 12.12 -4.29
C PRO A 63 -3.33 11.94 -5.76
N GLU A 64 -4.19 11.29 -6.54
CA GLU A 64 -3.96 10.95 -7.95
C GLU A 64 -4.28 12.15 -8.85
N ILE A 65 -3.43 13.18 -8.78
CA ILE A 65 -3.61 14.41 -9.55
C ILE A 65 -2.76 14.35 -10.81
N VAL A 66 -3.42 14.41 -11.97
CA VAL A 66 -2.78 14.37 -13.29
C VAL A 66 -3.06 15.67 -14.04
N TYR A 67 -2.02 16.47 -14.29
CA TYR A 67 -2.14 17.78 -14.95
C TYR A 67 -1.84 17.75 -16.45
N GLU A 68 -1.31 16.64 -16.96
CA GLU A 68 -0.94 16.51 -18.38
C GLU A 68 -2.14 16.13 -19.25
N ALA A 69 -2.34 16.85 -20.36
CA ALA A 69 -3.39 16.55 -21.31
C ALA A 69 -3.20 15.14 -21.92
N GLY A 70 -4.26 14.32 -21.90
CA GLY A 70 -4.24 12.97 -22.45
C GLY A 70 -3.80 11.87 -21.48
N LYS A 71 -3.34 12.21 -20.28
CA LYS A 71 -3.11 11.23 -19.20
C LYS A 71 -4.31 11.16 -18.27
N GLY A 72 -4.67 9.94 -17.90
CA GLY A 72 -5.75 9.64 -16.97
C GLY A 72 -5.25 9.26 -15.59
N ILE A 73 -6.18 9.04 -14.67
CA ILE A 73 -5.90 8.64 -13.29
C ILE A 73 -5.05 7.36 -13.18
N LEU A 74 -5.17 6.45 -14.16
CA LEU A 74 -4.40 5.20 -14.20
C LEU A 74 -2.91 5.41 -14.51
N ASP A 75 -2.55 6.54 -15.11
CA ASP A 75 -1.17 6.92 -15.46
C ASP A 75 -0.43 7.59 -14.30
N PHE A 76 -1.12 7.83 -13.18
CA PHE A 76 -0.51 8.43 -11.99
C PHE A 76 0.56 7.50 -11.40
N VAL A 77 1.70 8.09 -11.06
CA VAL A 77 2.82 7.41 -10.40
C VAL A 77 3.51 8.37 -9.45
N ASN A 78 3.86 7.88 -8.26
CA ASN A 78 4.70 8.62 -7.33
C ASN A 78 6.14 8.56 -7.84
N LYS A 79 6.68 9.70 -8.26
CA LYS A 79 8.03 9.78 -8.82
C LYS A 79 9.11 9.61 -7.77
N ALA A 80 10.18 8.90 -8.14
CA ALA A 80 11.37 8.76 -7.30
C ALA A 80 11.89 10.12 -6.81
N GLY A 81 12.29 10.18 -5.54
CA GLY A 81 12.83 11.40 -4.93
C GLY A 81 11.81 12.52 -4.71
N LYS A 82 10.51 12.28 -4.97
CA LYS A 82 9.44 13.24 -4.67
C LYS A 82 8.62 12.77 -3.46
N PRO A 83 8.11 13.69 -2.64
CA PRO A 83 7.22 13.34 -1.55
C PRO A 83 5.96 12.62 -2.06
N ALA A 84 5.60 11.54 -1.38
CA ALA A 84 4.37 10.78 -1.54
C ALA A 84 3.67 10.67 -0.19
N ARG A 85 2.41 10.21 -0.19
CA ARG A 85 1.65 9.91 1.02
C ARG A 85 1.57 8.42 1.24
N ALA A 86 1.77 8.00 2.48
CA ALA A 86 1.50 6.65 2.94
C ALA A 86 0.46 6.69 4.05
N ASP A 87 -0.41 5.69 4.14
CA ASP A 87 -1.28 5.49 5.29
C ASP A 87 -0.81 4.27 6.10
N HIS A 88 -0.96 4.36 7.41
CA HIS A 88 -0.83 3.20 8.28
C HIS A 88 -2.10 2.33 8.21
N PHE A 89 -1.93 1.04 8.50
CA PHE A 89 -3.06 0.13 8.61
C PHE A 89 -3.48 -0.05 10.06
N THR A 90 -4.80 -0.14 10.28
CA THR A 90 -5.39 -0.63 11.52
C THR A 90 -6.19 -1.90 11.24
N VAL A 91 -6.20 -2.82 12.21
CA VAL A 91 -7.02 -4.04 12.11
C VAL A 91 -8.49 -3.68 11.90
N GLY A 92 -9.10 -4.26 10.87
CA GLY A 92 -10.47 -3.97 10.46
C GLY A 92 -10.62 -2.95 9.33
N ASP A 93 -9.51 -2.34 8.87
CA ASP A 93 -9.50 -1.47 7.70
C ASP A 93 -9.80 -2.24 6.42
N ASN A 94 -10.60 -1.65 5.53
CA ASN A 94 -10.88 -2.15 4.19
C ASN A 94 -10.28 -1.22 3.15
N VAL A 95 -9.52 -1.82 2.22
CA VAL A 95 -8.90 -1.12 1.10
C VAL A 95 -9.15 -1.90 -0.19
N THR A 96 -9.43 -1.17 -1.27
CA THR A 96 -9.47 -1.72 -2.61
C THR A 96 -8.28 -1.22 -3.42
N VAL A 97 -7.51 -2.14 -3.99
CA VAL A 97 -6.42 -1.85 -4.93
C VAL A 97 -6.66 -2.57 -6.26
N THR A 98 -6.12 -2.03 -7.35
CA THR A 98 -6.11 -2.76 -8.63
C THR A 98 -5.21 -4.00 -8.55
N ASP A 99 -5.52 -5.05 -9.31
CA ASP A 99 -4.83 -6.34 -9.18
C ASP A 99 -3.37 -6.31 -9.67
N ASP A 100 -2.99 -5.31 -10.48
CA ASP A 100 -1.62 -5.16 -10.98
C ASP A 100 -0.58 -4.88 -9.88
N VAL A 101 -1.03 -4.60 -8.65
CA VAL A 101 -0.16 -4.24 -7.52
C VAL A 101 -0.23 -5.20 -6.36
N ILE A 102 -0.84 -6.34 -6.63
CA ILE A 102 -0.72 -7.57 -5.89
C ILE A 102 0.27 -8.47 -6.63
N ASP A 103 1.13 -9.17 -5.89
CA ASP A 103 2.00 -10.20 -6.45
C ASP A 103 1.25 -11.54 -6.50
N GLY A 104 0.99 -12.02 -7.72
CA GLY A 104 0.17 -13.19 -7.99
C GLY A 104 -1.33 -12.89 -8.08
N THR A 105 -2.14 -13.95 -8.08
CA THR A 105 -3.60 -13.86 -8.20
C THR A 105 -4.24 -13.99 -6.82
N SER A 106 -4.78 -12.90 -6.29
CA SER A 106 -5.54 -12.94 -5.04
C SER A 106 -6.86 -13.68 -5.21
N VAL A 107 -7.24 -14.42 -4.17
CA VAL A 107 -8.46 -15.26 -4.12
C VAL A 107 -9.29 -14.85 -2.91
N VAL A 108 -10.61 -14.78 -3.06
CA VAL A 108 -11.54 -14.48 -1.94
C VAL A 108 -11.36 -15.51 -0.82
N ASP A 109 -11.47 -15.04 0.43
CA ASP A 109 -11.24 -15.82 1.65
C ASP A 109 -9.80 -16.34 1.82
N LYS A 110 -8.85 -15.84 1.02
CA LYS A 110 -7.41 -16.05 1.17
C LYS A 110 -6.70 -14.78 1.60
N PHE A 111 -5.40 -14.89 1.84
CA PHE A 111 -4.63 -13.84 2.50
C PHE A 111 -3.73 -13.08 1.54
N LEU A 112 -3.44 -11.83 1.91
CA LEU A 112 -2.39 -11.00 1.36
C LEU A 112 -1.38 -10.70 2.46
N ILE A 113 -0.10 -10.99 2.19
CA ILE A 113 1.00 -10.81 3.14
C ILE A 113 2.16 -10.04 2.49
N PRO A 114 2.95 -9.28 3.26
CA PRO A 114 4.16 -8.65 2.73
C PRO A 114 5.25 -9.70 2.53
N VAL A 115 6.21 -9.39 1.65
CA VAL A 115 7.38 -10.23 1.40
C VAL A 115 8.63 -9.37 1.46
N ASN A 116 9.67 -9.85 2.14
CA ASN A 116 10.96 -9.15 2.21
C ASN A 116 11.46 -8.79 0.79
N GLY A 117 11.87 -7.54 0.61
CA GLY A 117 12.36 -6.97 -0.64
C GLY A 117 11.28 -6.64 -1.67
N LYS A 118 9.98 -6.85 -1.36
CA LYS A 118 8.88 -6.56 -2.30
C LYS A 118 7.94 -5.47 -1.78
N THR A 119 7.50 -4.61 -2.68
CA THR A 119 6.51 -3.56 -2.40
C THR A 119 5.08 -3.95 -2.79
N LYS A 120 4.87 -5.15 -3.31
CA LYS A 120 3.54 -5.71 -3.59
C LYS A 120 3.23 -6.76 -2.53
N LEU A 121 2.00 -6.73 -2.01
CA LEU A 121 1.51 -7.82 -1.16
C LEU A 121 1.34 -9.08 -2.01
N ALA A 122 1.77 -10.22 -1.49
CA ALA A 122 1.66 -11.51 -2.16
C ALA A 122 0.45 -12.30 -1.68
N HIS A 123 -0.16 -13.06 -2.59
CA HIS A 123 -1.18 -14.05 -2.24
C HIS A 123 -0.61 -15.15 -1.34
N ALA A 124 -1.35 -15.51 -0.29
CA ALA A 124 -1.04 -16.59 0.62
C ALA A 124 -2.28 -17.44 0.94
N ASN A 125 -2.10 -18.76 1.01
CA ASN A 125 -3.19 -19.70 1.29
C ASN A 125 -3.55 -19.78 2.77
N ASP A 126 -2.59 -19.44 3.64
CA ASP A 126 -2.68 -19.43 5.09
C ASP A 126 -1.68 -18.38 5.65
N LEU A 127 -1.64 -18.23 6.98
CA LEU A 127 -0.77 -17.28 7.67
C LEU A 127 0.50 -17.92 8.24
N THR A 128 0.92 -19.06 7.67
CA THR A 128 2.14 -19.73 8.11
C THR A 128 3.34 -18.85 7.74
N GLY A 129 4.15 -18.47 8.74
CA GLY A 129 5.30 -17.58 8.56
C GLY A 129 5.31 -16.35 9.46
N GLY A 130 4.18 -16.02 10.10
CA GLY A 130 4.14 -15.06 11.21
C GLY A 130 4.47 -13.62 10.82
N THR A 131 4.07 -13.18 9.64
CA THR A 131 4.21 -11.76 9.24
C THR A 131 3.47 -10.85 10.21
N ARG A 132 4.01 -9.67 10.47
CA ARG A 132 3.37 -8.65 11.31
C ARG A 132 2.04 -8.18 10.70
N PHE A 133 2.03 -7.99 9.39
CA PHE A 133 0.84 -7.62 8.63
C PHE A 133 0.21 -8.83 7.96
N ALA A 134 -1.12 -8.85 7.95
CA ALA A 134 -1.91 -9.75 7.11
C ALA A 134 -3.27 -9.12 6.80
N ALA A 135 -3.77 -9.36 5.59
CA ALA A 135 -5.12 -9.01 5.19
C ALA A 135 -5.84 -10.19 4.57
N VAL A 136 -7.16 -10.28 4.75
CA VAL A 136 -8.03 -11.25 4.08
C VAL A 136 -8.71 -10.59 2.89
N VAL A 137 -8.74 -11.27 1.75
CA VAL A 137 -9.46 -10.81 0.57
C VAL A 137 -10.96 -11.01 0.80
N ILE A 138 -11.72 -9.92 0.79
CA ILE A 138 -13.17 -9.94 1.06
C ILE A 138 -14.01 -9.73 -0.21
N GLY A 139 -13.38 -9.32 -1.31
CA GLY A 139 -14.11 -9.06 -2.54
C GLY A 139 -13.22 -8.86 -3.76
N LYS A 140 -13.84 -9.06 -4.93
CA LYS A 140 -13.28 -8.78 -6.24
C LYS A 140 -14.21 -7.81 -6.97
N GLY A 141 -13.63 -6.91 -7.74
CA GLY A 141 -14.39 -5.89 -8.45
C GLY A 141 -13.58 -5.21 -9.54
N LYS A 142 -13.96 -3.97 -9.84
CA LYS A 142 -13.23 -3.11 -10.77
C LYS A 142 -13.02 -1.71 -10.22
N VAL A 143 -11.85 -1.15 -10.50
CA VAL A 143 -11.52 0.25 -10.25
C VAL A 143 -11.08 0.87 -11.57
N TYR A 144 -11.80 1.89 -12.05
CA TYR A 144 -11.57 2.52 -13.35
C TYR A 144 -11.48 1.51 -14.52
N GLY A 145 -12.31 0.45 -14.47
CA GLY A 145 -12.34 -0.61 -15.48
C GLY A 145 -11.28 -1.71 -15.32
N GLN A 146 -10.28 -1.51 -14.46
CA GLN A 146 -9.25 -2.52 -14.15
C GLN A 146 -9.75 -3.52 -13.10
N PRO A 147 -9.38 -4.81 -13.18
CA PRO A 147 -9.62 -5.77 -12.11
C PRO A 147 -9.05 -5.27 -10.78
N ALA A 148 -9.79 -5.46 -9.70
CA ALA A 148 -9.41 -4.97 -8.39
C ALA A 148 -9.79 -5.94 -7.27
N THR A 149 -9.06 -5.85 -6.18
CA THR A 149 -9.20 -6.66 -4.97
C THR A 149 -9.50 -5.75 -3.80
N THR A 150 -10.58 -6.07 -3.09
CA THR A 150 -10.88 -5.49 -1.78
C THR A 150 -10.39 -6.45 -0.71
N PHE A 151 -9.55 -5.95 0.20
CA PHE A 151 -9.04 -6.72 1.33
C PHE A 151 -9.34 -6.00 2.64
N ARG A 152 -9.45 -6.79 3.71
CA ARG A 152 -9.61 -6.33 5.08
C ARG A 152 -8.39 -6.69 5.90
N VAL A 153 -7.80 -5.72 6.57
CA VAL A 153 -6.66 -5.93 7.48
C VAL A 153 -7.11 -6.77 8.67
N VAL A 154 -6.40 -7.88 8.92
CA VAL A 154 -6.63 -8.76 10.07
C VAL A 154 -5.48 -8.74 11.07
N GLN A 155 -4.31 -8.22 10.65
CA GLN A 155 -3.12 -8.03 11.48
C GLN A 155 -2.32 -6.82 10.95
N ALA A 156 -1.82 -5.95 11.83
CA ALA A 156 -1.04 -4.74 11.51
C ALA A 156 0.07 -4.50 12.56
#